data_AF-A0A368BKJ1-F1
#
_entry.id   AF-A0A368BKJ1-F1
#
_cell.length_a   1.000
_cell.length_b   1.000
_cell.length_c   1.000
_cell.angle_alpha   90.00
_cell.angle_beta   90.00
_cell.angle_gamma   90.00
#
_symmetry.space_group_name_H-M   'P 1'
#
loop_
_entity.id
_entity.type
_entity.pdbx_description
1 polymer ?
#
loop_
_entity_poly.entity_id
_entity_poly.type
_entity_poly.pdbx_seq_one_letter_code
_entity_poly.pdbx_strand_id
1 'polypeptide(L)'
;MDYEYWIDLASQIINIITGPAVIFSVWFLVAQIRTQIKVGKAASRQSIAEAHQEVTLAGLDPLLMKAKKKLIMNEKLEIEEEVGLRIHMTAILRARENHFYQYQMGMLDDEEWKTMRKALGTLFIGNKLNLDVWNKSKSTFNPEFVNIVQEEIELRKDTFKDGE
;
A
#
# COMPACT_ATOMS: atom_id res chain seq x y z
N MET A 1 60.55 26.60 24.14
CA MET A 1 59.18 26.12 24.00
C MET A 1 59.30 24.69 23.53
N ASP A 2 59.04 23.73 24.43
CA ASP A 2 59.30 22.31 24.15
C ASP A 2 58.23 21.71 23.24
N TYR A 3 58.65 20.73 22.44
CA TYR A 3 57.80 19.99 21.51
C TYR A 3 56.57 19.35 22.19
N GLU A 4 56.71 18.93 23.44
CA GLU A 4 55.62 18.36 24.25
C GLU A 4 54.49 19.37 24.54
N TYR A 5 54.80 20.65 24.69
CA TYR A 5 53.80 21.71 24.93
C TYR A 5 52.85 21.86 23.74
N TRP A 6 53.38 21.79 22.51
CA TRP A 6 52.58 21.88 21.31
C TRP A 6 51.70 20.65 21.08
N ILE A 7 52.17 19.46 21.48
CA ILE A 7 51.39 18.22 21.44
C ILE A 7 50.23 18.26 22.44
N ASP A 8 50.47 18.74 23.66
CA ASP A 8 49.43 18.82 24.69
C ASP A 8 48.36 19.86 24.31
N LEU A 9 48.77 21.03 23.79
CA LEU A 9 47.85 22.04 23.27
C LEU A 9 47.00 21.50 22.12
N ALA A 10 47.61 20.80 21.16
CA ALA A 10 46.89 20.19 20.04
C ALA A 10 45.91 19.10 20.52
N SER A 11 46.31 18.26 21.47
CA SER A 11 45.47 17.20 22.03
C SER A 11 44.26 17.74 22.78
N GLN A 12 44.43 18.83 23.54
CA GLN A 12 43.33 19.53 24.20
C GLN A 12 42.33 20.11 23.19
N ILE A 13 42.82 20.78 22.15
CA ILE A 13 41.95 21.35 21.09
C ILE A 13 41.16 20.24 20.39
N ILE A 14 41.82 19.13 20.04
CA ILE A 14 41.17 17.98 19.40
C ILE A 14 40.08 17.41 20.31
N ASN A 15 40.37 17.16 21.58
CA ASN A 15 39.40 16.60 22.52
C ASN A 15 38.17 17.50 22.75
N ILE A 16 38.37 18.83 22.78
CA ILE A 16 37.27 19.81 22.88
C ILE A 16 36.35 19.74 21.66
N ILE A 17 36.89 19.42 20.48
CA ILE A 17 36.12 19.35 19.23
C ILE A 17 35.46 17.97 19.05
N THR A 18 36.17 16.88 19.38
CA THR A 18 35.72 15.51 19.12
C THR A 18 34.45 15.16 19.91
N GLY A 19 34.36 15.54 21.19
CA GLY A 19 33.18 15.25 22.01
C GLY A 19 31.88 15.83 21.43
N PRO A 20 31.82 17.17 21.20
CA PRO A 20 30.69 17.82 20.54
C PRO A 20 30.42 17.30 19.12
N ALA A 21 31.47 17.00 18.35
CA ALA A 21 31.31 16.47 16.98
C ALA A 21 30.58 15.11 16.96
N VAL A 22 30.87 14.22 17.91
CA VAL A 22 30.17 12.93 18.03
C VAL A 22 28.70 13.13 18.43
N ILE A 23 28.42 14.04 19.36
CA ILE A 23 27.03 14.33 19.76
C ILE A 23 26.25 14.92 18.57
N PHE A 24 26.85 15.87 17.85
CA PHE A 24 26.24 16.49 16.68
C PHE A 24 26.00 15.47 15.57
N SER A 25 26.92 14.54 15.32
CA SER A 25 26.76 13.52 14.28
C SER A 25 25.61 12.56 14.59
N VAL A 26 25.47 12.13 15.86
CA VAL A 26 24.34 11.30 16.30
C VAL A 26 23.02 12.06 16.14
N TRP A 27 22.97 13.32 16.56
CA TRP A 27 21.77 14.16 16.39
C TRP A 27 21.40 14.33 14.90
N PHE A 28 22.40 14.60 14.05
CA PHE A 28 22.20 14.76 12.62
C PHE A 28 21.69 13.45 11.98
N LEU A 29 22.24 12.30 12.36
CA LEU A 29 21.77 10.99 11.91
C LEU A 29 20.31 10.77 12.30
N VAL A 30 19.92 11.10 13.53
CA VAL A 30 18.51 11.01 13.97
C VAL A 30 17.62 11.93 13.14
N ALA A 31 18.03 13.17 12.88
CA ALA A 31 17.30 14.11 12.04
C ALA A 31 17.15 13.59 10.59
N GLN A 32 18.20 12.98 10.05
CA GLN A 32 18.22 12.38 8.72
C GLN A 32 17.25 11.19 8.64
N ILE A 33 17.27 10.29 9.63
CA ILE A 33 16.35 9.14 9.70
C ILE A 33 14.90 9.62 9.73
N ARG A 34 14.57 10.62 10.57
CA ARG A 34 13.22 11.20 10.63
C ARG A 34 12.77 11.78 9.29
N THR A 35 13.68 12.45 8.59
CA THR A 35 13.42 13.00 7.26
C THR A 35 13.17 11.90 6.24
N GLN A 36 14.00 10.85 6.23
CA GLN A 36 13.84 9.71 5.35
C GLN A 36 12.50 8.99 5.57
N ILE A 37 12.08 8.80 6.84
CA ILE A 37 10.77 8.23 7.14
C ILE A 37 9.64 9.09 6.56
N LYS A 38 9.71 10.41 6.74
CA LYS A 38 8.70 11.34 6.20
C LYS A 38 8.62 11.27 4.67
N VAL A 39 9.77 11.24 3.98
CA VAL A 39 9.84 11.11 2.52
C VAL A 39 9.33 9.74 2.08
N GLY A 40 9.68 8.65 2.79
CA GLY A 40 9.20 7.30 2.51
C GLY A 40 7.68 7.19 2.58
N LYS A 41 7.05 7.78 3.61
CA LYS A 41 5.58 7.86 3.74
C LYS A 41 4.94 8.63 2.58
N ALA A 42 5.52 9.77 2.21
CA ALA A 42 5.02 10.56 1.08
C ALA A 42 5.12 9.80 -0.25
N ALA A 43 6.25 9.13 -0.51
CA ALA A 43 6.45 8.31 -1.69
C ALA A 43 5.49 7.10 -1.74
N SER A 44 5.25 6.47 -0.60
CA SER A 44 4.23 5.43 -0.44
C SER A 44 2.84 5.95 -0.85
N ARG A 45 2.39 7.07 -0.28
CA ARG A 45 1.11 7.69 -0.65
C ARG A 45 1.02 8.04 -2.14
N GLN A 46 2.11 8.55 -2.72
CA GLN A 46 2.19 8.85 -4.14
C GLN A 46 2.05 7.58 -5.00
N SER A 47 2.78 6.52 -4.66
CA SER A 47 2.72 5.24 -5.38
C SER A 47 1.32 4.61 -5.34
N ILE A 48 0.63 4.74 -4.20
CA ILE A 48 -0.75 4.30 -4.03
C ILE A 48 -1.69 5.10 -4.94
N ALA A 49 -1.52 6.42 -5.00
CA ALA A 49 -2.33 7.29 -5.86
C ALA A 49 -2.11 6.97 -7.35
N GLU A 50 -0.86 6.71 -7.76
CA GLU A 50 -0.51 6.32 -9.12
C GLU A 50 -1.11 4.96 -9.50
N ALA A 51 -0.99 3.95 -8.64
CA ALA A 51 -1.62 2.64 -8.85
C ALA A 51 -3.16 2.77 -8.96
N HIS A 52 -3.75 3.61 -8.12
CA HIS A 52 -5.18 3.92 -8.19
C HIS A 52 -5.59 4.57 -9.51
N GLN A 53 -4.81 5.55 -9.97
CA GLN A 53 -5.06 6.22 -11.24
C GLN A 53 -4.91 5.27 -12.41
N GLU A 54 -3.85 4.46 -12.44
CA GLU A 54 -3.58 3.48 -13.49
C GLU A 54 -4.72 2.47 -13.62
N VAL A 55 -5.13 1.86 -12.50
CA VAL A 55 -6.27 0.94 -12.47
C VAL A 55 -7.55 1.66 -12.89
N THR A 56 -7.80 2.88 -12.44
CA THR A 56 -9.02 3.61 -12.82
C THR A 56 -9.07 3.90 -14.33
N LEU A 57 -7.95 4.35 -14.91
CA LEU A 57 -7.82 4.63 -16.33
C LEU A 57 -7.93 3.36 -17.18
N ALA A 58 -7.31 2.26 -16.75
CA ALA A 58 -7.48 0.96 -17.40
C ALA A 58 -8.96 0.55 -17.42
N GLY A 59 -9.71 0.87 -16.36
CA GLY A 59 -11.14 0.61 -16.28
C GLY A 59 -12.03 1.43 -17.23
N LEU A 60 -11.49 2.49 -17.85
CA LEU A 60 -12.17 3.28 -18.88
C LEU A 60 -12.03 2.69 -20.29
N ASP A 61 -11.26 1.60 -20.44
CA ASP A 61 -11.17 0.87 -21.70
C ASP A 61 -12.58 0.51 -22.23
N PRO A 62 -12.87 0.72 -23.54
CA PRO A 62 -14.20 0.49 -24.09
C PRO A 62 -14.74 -0.92 -23.87
N LEU A 63 -13.89 -1.95 -23.87
CA LEU A 63 -14.28 -3.34 -23.60
C LEU A 63 -14.74 -3.47 -22.15
N LEU A 64 -13.96 -2.95 -21.20
CA LEU A 64 -14.30 -3.02 -19.77
C LEU A 64 -15.52 -2.16 -19.44
N MET A 65 -15.67 -1.00 -20.06
CA MET A 65 -16.85 -0.15 -19.90
C MET A 65 -18.12 -0.83 -20.40
N LYS A 66 -18.05 -1.48 -21.57
CA LYS A 66 -19.16 -2.28 -22.11
C LYS A 66 -19.48 -3.47 -21.20
N ALA A 67 -18.46 -4.19 -20.73
CA ALA A 67 -18.62 -5.32 -19.81
C ALA A 67 -19.25 -4.90 -18.48
N LYS A 68 -18.79 -3.80 -17.88
CA LYS A 68 -19.38 -3.23 -16.65
C LYS A 68 -20.83 -2.80 -16.86
N LYS A 69 -21.15 -2.16 -17.99
CA LYS A 69 -22.53 -1.81 -18.34
C LYS A 69 -23.44 -3.05 -18.39
N LYS A 70 -22.99 -4.13 -19.05
CA LYS A 70 -23.72 -5.40 -19.10
C LYS A 70 -23.95 -6.00 -17.72
N LEU A 71 -22.93 -5.98 -16.85
CA LEU A 71 -23.08 -6.42 -15.46
C LEU A 71 -24.15 -5.63 -14.71
N ILE A 72 -24.19 -4.30 -14.86
CA ILE A 72 -25.21 -3.45 -14.24
C ILE A 72 -26.62 -3.77 -14.79
N MET A 73 -26.72 -4.06 -16.08
CA MET A 73 -27.97 -4.40 -16.76
C MET A 73 -28.39 -5.87 -16.61
N ASN A 74 -27.63 -6.68 -15.85
CA ASN A 74 -27.81 -8.14 -15.73
C ASN A 74 -27.80 -8.88 -17.09
N GLU A 75 -27.04 -8.36 -18.06
CA GLU A 75 -26.85 -8.97 -19.37
C GLU A 75 -25.70 -9.99 -19.35
N LYS A 76 -25.75 -10.97 -20.27
CA LYS A 76 -24.69 -11.96 -20.42
C LYS A 76 -23.42 -11.32 -21.00
N LEU A 77 -22.29 -11.59 -20.35
CA LEU A 77 -20.96 -11.20 -20.83
C LEU A 77 -20.50 -12.13 -21.96
N GLU A 78 -19.82 -11.54 -22.94
CA GLU A 78 -18.99 -12.29 -23.88
C GLU A 78 -17.73 -12.80 -23.17
N ILE A 79 -17.10 -13.84 -23.74
CA ILE A 79 -15.89 -14.44 -23.15
C ILE A 79 -14.77 -13.39 -22.98
N GLU A 80 -14.55 -12.54 -23.98
CA GLU A 80 -13.52 -11.50 -23.94
C GLU A 80 -13.81 -10.44 -22.86
N GLU A 81 -15.08 -10.06 -22.70
CA GLU A 81 -15.55 -9.12 -21.68
C GLU A 81 -15.31 -9.69 -20.27
N GLU A 82 -15.64 -10.96 -20.06
CA GLU A 82 -15.41 -11.65 -18.79
C GLU A 82 -13.90 -11.79 -18.49
N VAL A 83 -13.10 -12.21 -19.47
CA VAL A 83 -11.64 -12.31 -19.33
C VAL A 83 -11.03 -10.95 -18.97
N GLY A 84 -11.44 -9.89 -19.65
CA GLY A 84 -10.99 -8.52 -19.37
C GLY A 84 -11.31 -8.11 -17.92
N LEU A 85 -12.54 -8.32 -17.47
CA LEU A 85 -12.94 -8.00 -16.09
C LEU A 85 -12.15 -8.81 -15.06
N ARG A 86 -11.86 -10.09 -15.33
CA ARG A 86 -11.06 -10.96 -14.44
C ARG A 86 -9.62 -10.47 -14.31
N ILE A 87 -8.98 -10.11 -15.43
CA ILE A 87 -7.62 -9.56 -15.44
C ILE A 87 -7.60 -8.24 -14.67
N HIS A 88 -8.56 -7.36 -14.94
CA HIS A 88 -8.67 -6.08 -14.26
C HIS A 88 -8.87 -6.22 -12.74
N MET A 89 -9.74 -7.14 -12.31
CA MET A 89 -9.93 -7.44 -10.90
C MET A 89 -8.66 -8.01 -10.24
N THR A 90 -7.92 -8.85 -10.95
CA THR A 90 -6.64 -9.38 -10.46
C THR A 90 -5.62 -8.26 -10.25
N ALA A 91 -5.54 -7.29 -11.17
CA ALA A 91 -4.68 -6.11 -11.03
C ALA A 91 -5.07 -5.26 -9.80
N ILE A 92 -6.37 -5.04 -9.57
CA ILE A 92 -6.86 -4.37 -8.35
C ILE A 92 -6.39 -5.11 -7.09
N LEU A 93 -6.55 -6.44 -7.04
CA LEU A 93 -6.14 -7.24 -5.88
C LEU A 93 -4.64 -7.16 -5.61
N ARG A 94 -3.80 -7.13 -6.66
CA ARG A 94 -2.35 -6.95 -6.53
C ARG A 94 -1.97 -5.57 -6.01
N ALA A 95 -2.65 -4.52 -6.46
CA ALA A 95 -2.46 -3.18 -5.89
C ALA A 95 -2.84 -3.16 -4.40
N ARG A 96 -3.93 -3.85 -4.01
CA ARG A 96 -4.36 -3.96 -2.61
C ARG A 96 -3.39 -4.75 -1.73
N GLU A 97 -2.82 -5.83 -2.25
CA GLU A 97 -1.75 -6.58 -1.56
C GLU A 97 -0.50 -5.70 -1.37
N ASN A 98 -0.16 -4.87 -2.36
CA ASN A 98 0.93 -3.91 -2.19
C ASN A 98 0.64 -2.89 -1.09
N HIS A 99 -0.58 -2.36 -1.00
CA HIS A 99 -0.96 -1.44 0.09
C HIS A 99 -0.85 -2.11 1.46
N PHE A 100 -1.20 -3.40 1.56
CA PHE A 100 -1.01 -4.18 2.79
C PHE A 100 0.47 -4.23 3.19
N TYR A 101 1.39 -4.45 2.25
CA TYR A 101 2.82 -4.41 2.56
C TYR A 101 3.30 -3.02 2.99
N GLN A 102 2.80 -1.96 2.37
CA GLN A 102 3.12 -0.58 2.78
C GLN A 102 2.64 -0.28 4.21
N TYR A 103 1.49 -0.83 4.61
CA TYR A 103 1.01 -0.77 5.99
C TYR A 103 1.91 -1.56 6.95
N GLN A 104 2.28 -2.80 6.63
CA GLN A 104 3.20 -3.61 7.44
C GLN A 104 4.56 -2.93 7.67
N MET A 105 5.02 -2.13 6.71
CA MET A 105 6.26 -1.34 6.82
C MET A 105 6.10 -0.02 7.59
N GLY A 106 4.91 0.29 8.12
CA GLY A 106 4.61 1.52 8.85
C GLY A 106 4.53 2.77 7.97
N MET A 107 4.36 2.60 6.66
CA MET A 107 4.24 3.71 5.70
C MET A 107 2.84 4.30 5.67
N LEU A 108 1.83 3.47 5.98
CA LEU A 108 0.44 3.87 6.20
C LEU A 108 0.13 3.82 7.69
N ASP A 109 -0.68 4.77 8.17
CA ASP A 109 -1.22 4.71 9.52
C ASP A 109 -2.44 3.77 9.62
N ASP A 110 -2.86 3.46 10.85
CA ASP A 110 -3.95 2.52 11.12
C ASP A 110 -5.30 2.97 10.55
N GLU A 111 -5.58 4.29 10.54
CA GLU A 111 -6.85 4.83 10.04
C GLU A 111 -6.88 4.82 8.51
N GLU A 112 -5.76 5.14 7.86
CA GLU A 112 -5.57 4.99 6.41
C GLU A 112 -5.78 3.53 6.00
N TRP A 113 -5.13 2.60 6.70
CA TRP A 113 -5.23 1.18 6.43
C TRP A 113 -6.66 0.66 6.64
N LYS A 114 -7.32 1.04 7.74
CA LYS A 114 -8.71 0.67 8.02
C LYS A 114 -9.67 1.14 6.93
N THR A 115 -9.46 2.34 6.41
CA THR A 115 -10.24 2.87 5.29
C THR A 115 -10.01 2.06 4.01
N MET A 116 -8.76 1.70 3.71
CA MET A 116 -8.43 0.85 2.56
C MET A 116 -9.00 -0.57 2.69
N ARG A 117 -8.94 -1.18 3.88
CA ARG A 117 -9.59 -2.46 4.17
C ARG A 117 -11.09 -2.40 3.90
N LYS A 118 -11.74 -1.31 4.32
CA LYS A 118 -13.17 -1.13 4.05
C LYS A 118 -13.48 -1.09 2.56
N ALA A 119 -12.68 -0.36 1.78
CA ALA A 119 -12.83 -0.27 0.31
C ALA A 119 -12.44 -1.57 -0.41
N LEU A 120 -11.58 -2.41 0.17
CA LEU A 120 -11.29 -3.75 -0.33
C LEU A 120 -12.51 -4.66 -0.19
N GLY A 121 -13.15 -4.66 0.98
CA GLY A 121 -14.34 -5.46 1.24
C GLY A 121 -15.50 -5.14 0.28
N THR A 122 -15.68 -3.88 -0.11
CA THR A 122 -16.76 -3.49 -1.04
C THR A 122 -16.60 -4.08 -2.45
N LEU A 123 -15.41 -4.53 -2.85
CA LEU A 123 -15.21 -5.17 -4.16
C LEU A 123 -15.97 -6.49 -4.31
N PHE A 124 -16.29 -7.17 -3.20
CA PHE A 124 -16.87 -8.51 -3.22
C PHE A 124 -18.38 -8.52 -2.99
N ILE A 125 -18.94 -7.40 -2.53
CA ILE A 125 -20.34 -7.29 -2.18
C ILE A 125 -21.21 -7.46 -3.43
N GLY A 126 -22.13 -8.42 -3.39
CA GLY A 126 -23.07 -8.71 -4.48
C GLY A 126 -22.39 -9.12 -5.80
N ASN A 127 -21.07 -9.30 -5.83
CA ASN A 127 -20.31 -9.48 -7.05
C ASN A 127 -19.74 -10.90 -7.17
N LYS A 128 -20.53 -11.78 -7.80
CA LYS A 128 -20.18 -13.19 -8.01
C LYS A 128 -18.90 -13.37 -8.82
N LEU A 129 -18.66 -12.50 -9.81
CA LEU A 129 -17.45 -12.54 -10.63
C LEU A 129 -16.20 -12.29 -9.79
N ASN A 130 -16.23 -11.25 -8.96
CA ASN A 130 -15.10 -10.88 -8.11
C ASN A 130 -14.82 -11.96 -7.05
N LEU A 131 -15.86 -12.56 -6.48
CA LEU A 131 -15.73 -13.71 -5.56
C LEU A 131 -15.12 -14.93 -6.26
N ASP A 132 -15.53 -15.23 -7.49
CA ASP A 132 -14.95 -16.32 -8.27
C ASP A 132 -13.47 -16.08 -8.61
N VAL A 133 -13.11 -14.86 -9.02
CA VAL A 133 -11.70 -14.45 -9.23
C VAL A 133 -10.89 -14.65 -7.95
N TRP A 134 -11.40 -14.18 -6.82
CA TRP A 134 -10.72 -14.35 -5.53
C TRP A 134 -10.51 -15.81 -5.17
N ASN A 135 -11.57 -16.62 -5.22
CA ASN A 135 -11.49 -18.03 -4.84
C ASN A 135 -10.50 -18.83 -5.68
N LYS A 136 -10.36 -18.49 -6.97
CA LYS A 136 -9.40 -19.13 -7.89
C LYS A 136 -7.96 -18.63 -7.73
N SER A 137 -7.76 -17.42 -7.22
CA SER A 137 -6.44 -16.77 -7.19
C SER A 137 -5.82 -16.64 -5.80
N LYS A 138 -6.61 -16.76 -4.72
CA LYS A 138 -6.17 -16.51 -3.34
C LYS A 138 -4.92 -17.28 -2.90
N SER A 139 -4.68 -18.48 -3.44
CA SER A 139 -3.47 -19.27 -3.16
C SER A 139 -2.17 -18.62 -3.66
N THR A 140 -2.25 -17.59 -4.51
CA THR A 140 -1.11 -16.87 -5.09
C THR A 140 -0.79 -15.55 -4.38
N PHE A 141 -1.47 -15.28 -3.26
CA PHE A 141 -1.30 -14.10 -2.43
C PHE A 141 -0.67 -14.47 -1.08
N ASN A 142 -0.14 -13.48 -0.39
CA ASN A 142 0.35 -13.62 0.97
C ASN A 142 -0.74 -14.15 1.93
N PRO A 143 -0.44 -15.16 2.78
CA PRO A 143 -1.44 -15.73 3.69
C PRO A 143 -2.10 -14.74 4.65
N GLU A 144 -1.37 -13.75 5.16
CA GLU A 144 -1.94 -12.72 6.04
C GLU A 144 -2.88 -11.80 5.27
N PHE A 145 -2.51 -11.42 4.05
CA PHE A 145 -3.38 -10.66 3.17
C PHE A 145 -4.66 -11.45 2.83
N VAL A 146 -4.53 -12.76 2.59
CA VAL A 146 -5.68 -13.65 2.37
C VAL A 146 -6.62 -13.66 3.56
N ASN A 147 -6.09 -13.73 4.79
CA ASN A 147 -6.91 -13.68 6.00
C ASN A 147 -7.67 -12.36 6.11
N ILE A 148 -7.01 -11.23 5.85
CA ILE A 148 -7.65 -9.92 5.85
C ILE A 148 -8.78 -9.84 4.83
N VAL A 149 -8.54 -10.28 3.59
CA VAL A 149 -9.58 -10.28 2.55
C VAL A 149 -10.75 -11.16 2.97
N GLN A 150 -10.49 -12.34 3.54
CA GLN A 150 -11.52 -13.24 4.01
C GLN A 150 -12.34 -12.60 5.13
N GLU A 151 -11.70 -11.99 6.13
CA GLU A 151 -12.38 -11.23 7.18
C GLU A 151 -13.29 -10.14 6.60
N GLU A 152 -12.79 -9.33 5.65
CA GLU A 152 -13.58 -8.26 5.05
C GLU A 152 -14.78 -8.79 4.27
N ILE A 153 -14.63 -9.94 3.59
CA ILE A 153 -15.72 -10.63 2.91
C ILE A 153 -16.75 -11.11 3.93
N GLU A 154 -16.35 -11.84 4.98
CA GLU A 154 -17.25 -12.35 6.03
C GLU A 154 -18.03 -11.21 6.71
N LEU A 155 -17.33 -10.15 7.13
CA LEU A 155 -17.93 -8.98 7.78
C LEU A 155 -19.00 -8.29 6.93
N ARG A 156 -18.92 -8.44 5.60
CA ARG A 156 -19.81 -7.74 4.65
C ARG A 156 -20.84 -8.64 3.98
N LYS A 157 -20.88 -9.93 4.31
CA LYS A 157 -21.87 -10.86 3.75
C LYS A 157 -23.31 -10.43 4.00
N ASP A 158 -23.56 -9.74 5.12
CA ASP A 158 -24.89 -9.33 5.54
C ASP A 158 -25.19 -7.84 5.26
N THR A 159 -24.21 -7.04 4.82
CA THR A 159 -24.36 -5.58 4.69
C THR A 159 -25.32 -5.15 3.56
N PHE A 160 -25.84 -6.07 2.74
CA PHE A 160 -26.78 -5.78 1.64
C PHE A 160 -27.95 -6.77 1.54
N LYS A 161 -28.25 -7.54 2.60
CA LYS A 161 -29.46 -8.37 2.63
C LYS A 161 -30.76 -7.56 2.79
N ASP A 162 -30.66 -6.27 3.12
CA ASP A 162 -31.82 -5.40 3.40
C ASP A 162 -32.18 -4.44 2.24
N GLY A 163 -31.84 -4.82 1.01
CA GLY A 163 -32.14 -4.03 -0.20
C GLY A 163 -32.83 -4.86 -1.27
N GLU A 164 -33.96 -5.49 -0.92
CA GLU A 164 -35.00 -5.90 -1.87
C GLU A 164 -35.97 -4.75 -2.14
#